data_AF-B4Q022-F1
#
_entry.id   AF-B4Q022-F1
#
_cell.length_a   1.000
_cell.length_b   1.000
_cell.length_c   1.000
_cell.angle_alpha   90.00
_cell.angle_beta   90.00
_cell.angle_gamma   90.00
#
_symmetry.space_group_name_H-M   'P 1'
#
loop_
_entity.id
_entity.type
_entity.pdbx_description
1 polymer ?
#
loop_
_entity_poly.entity_id
_entity_poly.type
_entity_poly.pdbx_seq_one_letter_code
_entity_poly.pdbx_strand_id
1 'polypeptide(L)'
;MNRNKPLRLLGLEDSESETKPKLTLNRLSVMPIQCPLESCIATISRQDMLAHLASQHLRSSLRKHLQLAFAGERCTLIFDPAQLPARQTICLGVLLYGGERGRQDQLPGVREFSHRNRLPAHSELESLQDYLPVMVLVRRTTFFDWALLDRNKEANEYKESLYQKCSTGKWGVAKWVTHLDFTCDQYAKCSAEQNSDYSSQEYFDPRKRDITGHDNRQDLKDLDMYIIWTQSAPCIRPLHVCLTAFNRTLSDGRSVLRLVANSGRVFPEIGGKELPKDRHSMWLTQRELEEICGAEYHLHLEVILNESLE
;
A
#
# COMPACT_ATOMS: atom_id res chain seq x y z
N MET A 1 72.66 13.03 11.26
CA MET A 1 71.64 13.68 10.41
C MET A 1 70.26 13.25 10.88
N ASN A 2 69.55 14.15 11.57
CA ASN A 2 68.26 13.87 12.22
C ASN A 2 67.11 13.94 11.20
N ARG A 3 66.43 12.80 10.99
CA ARG A 3 65.17 12.73 10.23
C ARG A 3 64.13 12.02 11.08
N ASN A 4 63.46 12.76 11.96
CA ASN A 4 62.18 12.43 12.56
C ASN A 4 61.55 13.74 13.03
N LYS A 5 60.72 14.34 12.18
CA LYS A 5 59.76 15.37 12.60
C LYS A 5 58.35 14.74 12.53
N PRO A 6 57.53 14.84 13.58
CA PRO A 6 56.16 14.36 13.53
C PRO A 6 55.35 15.26 12.59
N LEU A 7 54.56 14.63 11.72
CA LEU A 7 53.53 15.29 10.90
C LEU A 7 52.53 15.97 11.84
N ARG A 8 52.48 17.30 11.79
CA ARG A 8 51.45 18.09 12.47
C ARG A 8 50.12 17.86 11.74
N LEU A 9 49.10 17.45 12.49
CA LEU A 9 47.70 17.58 12.07
C LEU A 9 47.45 19.06 11.73
N LEU A 10 47.18 19.34 10.45
CA LEU A 10 46.61 20.61 10.02
C LEU A 10 45.10 20.48 10.00
N GLY A 11 44.46 21.49 10.58
CA GLY A 11 43.03 21.54 10.88
C GLY A 11 42.13 21.29 9.67
N LEU A 12 41.11 20.48 9.92
CA LEU A 12 39.83 20.63 9.24
C LEU A 12 39.00 21.53 10.15
N GLU A 13 39.17 22.83 9.91
CA GLU A 13 38.35 23.89 10.46
C GLU A 13 36.90 23.69 9.99
N ASP A 14 36.00 23.79 10.96
CA ASP A 14 34.56 24.07 10.89
C ASP A 14 33.93 24.03 9.49
N SER A 15 33.33 22.88 9.18
CA SER A 15 32.41 22.74 8.07
C SER A 15 31.29 23.77 8.23
N GLU A 16 31.29 24.80 7.40
CA GLU A 16 30.14 25.67 7.19
C GLU A 16 28.91 24.78 6.97
N SER A 17 28.00 24.77 7.94
CA SER A 17 26.75 24.04 7.82
C SER A 17 25.95 24.69 6.71
N GLU A 18 26.07 24.17 5.49
CA GLU A 18 25.19 24.52 4.37
C GLU A 18 23.75 24.45 4.91
N THR A 19 23.12 25.62 5.02
CA THR A 19 21.75 25.74 5.52
C THR A 19 20.84 25.13 4.46
N LYS A 20 20.59 23.81 4.59
CA LYS A 20 19.69 23.08 3.70
C LYS A 20 18.40 23.87 3.55
N PRO A 21 17.98 24.22 2.32
CA PRO A 21 16.84 25.10 2.10
C PRO A 21 15.60 24.50 2.79
N LYS A 22 14.97 25.28 3.67
CA LYS A 22 13.76 24.86 4.40
C LYS A 22 12.69 24.46 3.39
N LEU A 23 12.39 23.16 3.32
CA LEU A 23 11.32 22.65 2.47
C LEU A 23 9.99 23.14 3.02
N THR A 24 9.27 23.95 2.24
CA THR A 24 7.96 24.48 2.61
C THR A 24 6.84 23.75 1.86
N LEU A 25 5.65 23.68 2.46
CA LEU A 25 4.46 23.08 1.85
C LEU A 25 4.10 23.70 0.48
N ASN A 26 4.51 24.94 0.23
CA ASN A 26 4.28 25.64 -1.04
C ASN A 26 4.95 24.96 -2.24
N ARG A 27 5.91 24.05 -2.01
CA ARG A 27 6.54 23.23 -3.06
C ARG A 27 5.74 22.00 -3.44
N LEU A 28 4.71 21.64 -2.67
CA LEU A 28 3.83 20.53 -3.00
C LEU A 28 2.90 20.93 -4.13
N SER A 29 2.65 19.99 -5.04
CA SER A 29 1.66 20.18 -6.11
C SER A 29 0.33 20.61 -5.50
N VAL A 30 -0.24 21.68 -6.07
CA VAL A 30 -1.59 22.16 -5.77
C VAL A 30 -2.63 21.49 -6.68
N MET A 31 -2.18 20.74 -7.69
CA MET A 31 -3.07 20.09 -8.63
C MET A 31 -3.86 19.00 -7.92
N PRO A 32 -5.20 18.99 -8.07
CA PRO A 32 -6.01 17.87 -7.63
C PRO A 32 -5.55 16.57 -8.29
N ILE A 33 -5.72 15.47 -7.57
CA ILE A 33 -5.37 14.13 -8.03
C ILE A 33 -6.64 13.34 -8.33
N GLN A 34 -6.59 12.39 -9.27
CA GLN A 34 -7.66 11.41 -9.38
C GLN A 34 -7.60 10.46 -8.17
N CYS A 35 -8.76 9.98 -7.71
CA CYS A 35 -8.81 8.90 -6.74
C CYS A 35 -8.03 7.68 -7.28
N PRO A 36 -7.12 7.09 -6.49
CA PRO A 36 -6.30 5.96 -6.96
C PRO A 36 -7.07 4.64 -7.03
N LEU A 37 -8.34 4.61 -6.58
CA LEU A 37 -9.20 3.44 -6.73
C LEU A 37 -9.89 3.52 -8.08
N GLU A 38 -9.62 2.55 -8.97
CA GLU A 38 -10.03 2.57 -10.38
C GLU A 38 -11.54 2.78 -10.60
N SER A 39 -12.39 2.29 -9.69
CA SER A 39 -13.84 2.48 -9.76
C SER A 39 -14.30 3.89 -9.39
N CYS A 40 -13.39 4.77 -9.00
CA CYS A 40 -13.66 6.12 -8.55
C CYS A 40 -13.10 7.16 -9.50
N ILE A 41 -14.00 7.86 -10.20
CA ILE A 41 -13.65 8.96 -11.10
C ILE A 41 -13.48 10.30 -10.38
N ALA A 42 -13.54 10.32 -9.05
CA ALA A 42 -13.50 11.56 -8.29
C ALA A 42 -12.10 12.18 -8.38
N THR A 43 -12.09 13.49 -8.60
CA THR A 43 -10.90 14.32 -8.45
C THR A 43 -10.87 14.88 -7.04
N ILE A 44 -9.76 14.67 -6.33
CA ILE A 44 -9.62 14.92 -4.90
C ILE A 44 -8.53 15.99 -4.71
N SER A 45 -8.84 17.00 -3.88
CA SER A 45 -7.81 17.90 -3.36
C SER A 45 -6.86 17.17 -2.42
N ARG A 46 -5.61 17.62 -2.34
CA ARG A 46 -4.61 17.10 -1.39
C ARG A 46 -5.06 17.12 0.08
N GLN A 47 -5.98 18.02 0.45
CA GLN A 47 -6.53 18.11 1.81
C GLN A 47 -7.74 17.19 2.03
N ASP A 48 -8.38 16.73 0.96
CA ASP A 48 -9.67 16.04 1.03
C ASP A 48 -9.52 14.52 0.89
N MET A 49 -8.30 13.98 0.76
CA MET A 49 -8.06 12.55 0.57
C MET A 49 -8.69 11.70 1.67
N LEU A 50 -8.44 12.01 2.94
CA LEU A 50 -9.00 11.24 4.04
C LEU A 50 -10.53 11.34 4.12
N ALA A 51 -11.09 12.55 3.95
CA ALA A 51 -12.53 12.76 3.92
C ALA A 51 -13.20 12.00 2.77
N HIS A 52 -12.58 12.00 1.59
CA HIS A 52 -13.05 11.27 0.42
C HIS A 52 -13.02 9.75 0.66
N LEU A 53 -11.90 9.21 1.14
CA LEU A 53 -11.77 7.78 1.46
C LEU A 53 -12.82 7.36 2.49
N ALA A 54 -12.96 8.09 3.59
CA ALA A 54 -13.94 7.78 4.62
C ALA A 54 -15.38 7.83 4.09
N SER A 55 -15.72 8.86 3.31
CA SER A 55 -17.09 9.10 2.87
C SER A 55 -17.50 8.33 1.63
N GLN A 56 -16.59 7.87 0.77
CA GLN A 56 -16.95 7.17 -0.49
C GLN A 56 -16.55 5.71 -0.48
N HIS A 57 -15.47 5.37 0.21
CA HIS A 57 -14.83 4.06 0.12
C HIS A 57 -15.00 3.26 1.42
N LEU A 58 -14.91 3.90 2.58
CA LEU A 58 -14.89 3.21 3.88
C LEU A 58 -16.21 3.30 4.67
N ARG A 59 -17.34 3.65 4.03
CA ARG A 59 -18.61 3.98 4.72
C ARG A 59 -19.06 2.94 5.77
N SER A 60 -18.99 1.66 5.44
CA SER A 60 -19.50 0.56 6.29
C SER A 60 -18.42 -0.05 7.19
N SER A 61 -17.16 0.31 7.00
CA SER A 61 -16.03 -0.44 7.53
C SER A 61 -14.86 0.45 7.96
N LEU A 62 -15.15 1.73 8.24
CA LEU A 62 -14.16 2.76 8.58
C LEU A 62 -13.20 2.30 9.67
N ARG A 63 -13.70 1.81 10.81
CA ARG A 63 -12.87 1.35 11.93
C ARG A 63 -12.07 0.09 11.62
N LYS A 64 -12.53 -0.72 10.67
CA LYS A 64 -11.78 -1.90 10.23
C LYS A 64 -10.61 -1.48 9.36
N HIS A 65 -10.81 -0.58 8.41
CA HIS A 65 -9.80 -0.27 7.39
C HIS A 65 -8.89 0.91 7.73
N LEU A 66 -9.18 1.65 8.80
CA LEU A 66 -8.44 2.83 9.20
C LEU A 66 -7.65 2.54 10.48
N GLN A 67 -6.31 2.59 10.40
CA GLN A 67 -5.43 2.27 11.52
C GLN A 67 -4.44 3.41 11.78
N LEU A 68 -4.24 3.78 13.04
CA LEU A 68 -3.15 4.68 13.42
C LEU A 68 -1.81 3.97 13.28
N ALA A 69 -0.86 4.61 12.60
CA ALA A 69 0.48 4.09 12.41
C ALA A 69 1.52 5.12 12.86
N PHE A 70 2.44 4.72 13.72
CA PHE A 70 3.55 5.57 14.15
C PHE A 70 4.87 5.07 13.56
N ALA A 71 5.88 5.93 13.57
CA ALA A 71 7.19 5.65 13.01
C ALA A 71 7.79 4.39 13.65
N GLY A 72 8.27 3.47 12.81
CA GLY A 72 8.88 2.21 13.24
C GLY A 72 7.90 1.17 13.79
N GLU A 73 6.61 1.48 13.88
CA GLU A 73 5.62 0.53 14.38
C GLU A 73 5.06 -0.38 13.30
N ARG A 74 4.77 -1.61 13.73
CA ARG A 74 4.21 -2.65 12.89
C ARG A 74 2.69 -2.51 12.78
N CYS A 75 2.22 -2.46 11.54
CA CYS A 75 0.81 -2.64 11.17
C CYS A 75 0.69 -3.92 10.35
N THR A 76 -0.20 -4.84 10.72
CA THR A 76 -0.42 -6.09 9.98
C THR A 76 -1.79 -6.07 9.32
N LEU A 77 -1.80 -6.35 8.02
CA LEU A 77 -2.97 -6.52 7.18
C LEU A 77 -3.07 -8.00 6.79
N ILE A 78 -4.27 -8.58 6.86
CA ILE A 78 -4.50 -9.97 6.46
C ILE A 78 -5.53 -9.97 5.33
N PHE A 79 -5.25 -10.61 4.20
CA PHE A 79 -6.19 -10.71 3.09
C PHE A 79 -6.03 -12.02 2.32
N ASP A 80 -7.08 -12.42 1.59
CA ASP A 80 -7.06 -13.58 0.69
C ASP A 80 -6.72 -13.12 -0.75
N PRO A 81 -5.54 -13.47 -1.30
CA PRO A 81 -5.15 -13.10 -2.65
C PRO A 81 -6.08 -13.69 -3.73
N ALA A 82 -6.69 -14.86 -3.49
CA ALA A 82 -7.57 -15.52 -4.45
C ALA A 82 -8.89 -14.74 -4.66
N GLN A 83 -9.29 -13.93 -3.68
CA GLN A 83 -10.47 -13.06 -3.77
C GLN A 83 -10.21 -11.76 -4.54
N LEU A 84 -8.96 -11.46 -4.90
CA LEU A 84 -8.64 -10.25 -5.65
C LEU A 84 -9.15 -10.36 -7.10
N PRO A 85 -9.99 -9.41 -7.55
CA PRO A 85 -10.41 -9.32 -8.94
C PRO A 85 -9.19 -9.04 -9.83
N ALA A 86 -9.14 -9.73 -10.96
CA ALA A 86 -8.09 -9.50 -11.94
C ALA A 86 -8.15 -8.05 -12.46
N ARG A 87 -6.98 -7.43 -12.54
CA ARG A 87 -6.75 -6.07 -13.04
C ARG A 87 -7.46 -4.97 -12.27
N GLN A 88 -7.98 -5.23 -11.06
CA GLN A 88 -8.60 -4.20 -10.23
C GLN A 88 -7.69 -3.81 -9.07
N THR A 89 -7.45 -2.51 -8.91
CA THR A 89 -6.75 -1.98 -7.72
C THR A 89 -7.71 -1.97 -6.53
N ILE A 90 -7.29 -2.64 -5.45
CA ILE A 90 -8.01 -2.71 -4.17
C ILE A 90 -7.20 -1.99 -3.09
N CYS A 91 -7.89 -1.26 -2.22
CA CYS A 91 -7.33 -0.75 -0.98
C CYS A 91 -7.50 -1.79 0.13
N LEU A 92 -6.39 -2.30 0.64
CA LEU A 92 -6.39 -3.20 1.80
C LEU A 92 -6.65 -2.43 3.09
N GLY A 93 -6.16 -1.20 3.18
CA GLY A 93 -6.31 -0.37 4.36
C GLY A 93 -5.71 1.02 4.19
N VAL A 94 -6.03 1.90 5.14
CA VAL A 94 -5.50 3.25 5.24
C VAL A 94 -4.80 3.39 6.59
N LEU A 95 -3.48 3.54 6.53
CA LEU A 95 -2.65 3.85 7.68
C LEU A 95 -2.60 5.37 7.87
N LEU A 96 -2.93 5.83 9.07
CA LEU A 96 -2.86 7.22 9.47
C LEU A 96 -1.51 7.46 10.14
N TYR A 97 -0.55 7.92 9.35
CA TYR A 97 0.81 8.13 9.83
C TYR A 97 0.86 9.34 10.77
N GLY A 98 1.33 9.12 12.00
CA GLY A 98 1.37 10.10 13.08
C GLY A 98 2.76 10.61 13.47
N GLY A 99 3.83 10.19 12.77
CA GLY A 99 5.20 10.46 13.22
C GLY A 99 5.57 9.61 14.45
N GLU A 100 6.34 10.16 15.39
CA GLU A 100 6.71 9.48 16.63
C GLU A 100 5.52 9.38 17.60
N ARG A 101 5.32 8.19 18.21
CA ARG A 101 4.21 7.98 19.16
C ARG A 101 4.34 8.91 20.37
N GLY A 102 3.22 9.51 20.77
CA GLY A 102 3.14 10.37 21.96
C GLY A 102 3.62 11.81 21.72
N ARG A 103 4.13 12.13 20.52
CA ARG A 103 4.64 13.46 20.17
C ARG A 103 3.70 14.21 19.25
N GLN A 104 2.79 14.99 19.82
CA GLN A 104 1.82 15.79 19.04
C GLN A 104 2.50 16.85 18.16
N ASP A 105 3.67 17.35 18.57
CA ASP A 105 4.52 18.25 17.78
C ASP A 105 5.09 17.57 16.52
N GLN A 106 5.14 16.24 16.49
CA GLN A 106 5.64 15.45 15.36
C GLN A 106 4.54 15.02 14.37
N LEU A 107 3.28 15.37 14.62
CA LEU A 107 2.20 15.05 13.69
C LEU A 107 2.45 15.69 12.32
N PRO A 108 2.26 14.95 11.20
CA PRO A 108 2.55 15.45 9.86
C PRO A 108 1.94 16.82 9.50
N GLY A 109 0.69 17.06 9.92
CA GLY A 109 0.01 18.34 9.69
C GLY A 109 0.55 19.50 10.53
N VAL A 110 1.02 19.21 11.76
CA VAL A 110 1.52 20.22 12.71
C VAL A 110 2.89 20.75 12.30
N ARG A 111 3.81 19.87 11.92
CA ARG A 111 5.18 20.23 11.51
C ARG A 111 5.33 20.53 10.01
N GLU A 112 4.21 20.74 9.33
CA GLU A 112 4.18 21.06 7.90
C GLU A 112 4.83 19.98 6.99
N PHE A 113 4.77 18.70 7.40
CA PHE A 113 5.22 17.57 6.58
C PHE A 113 4.26 17.30 5.41
N SER A 114 2.96 17.46 5.67
CA SER A 114 1.87 17.39 4.70
C SER A 114 0.83 18.45 5.03
N HIS A 115 -0.11 18.67 4.11
CA HIS A 115 -1.27 19.49 4.44
C HIS A 115 -2.16 18.80 5.47
N ARG A 116 -2.79 19.58 6.34
CA ARG A 116 -3.84 19.11 7.26
C ARG A 116 -5.04 18.62 6.45
N ASN A 117 -5.63 17.51 6.86
CA ASN A 117 -6.85 17.01 6.25
C ASN A 117 -8.00 17.96 6.55
N ARG A 118 -8.78 18.30 5.53
CA ARG A 118 -10.04 19.02 5.69
C ARG A 118 -11.13 18.00 5.97
N LEU A 119 -11.56 17.95 7.22
CA LEU A 119 -12.52 16.97 7.72
C LEU A 119 -13.80 17.68 8.18
N PRO A 120 -14.98 17.05 8.10
CA PRO A 120 -16.21 17.65 8.60
C PRO A 120 -16.10 17.94 10.09
N ALA A 121 -16.49 19.15 10.51
CA ALA A 121 -16.55 19.52 11.92
C ALA A 121 -17.52 18.58 12.67
N HIS A 122 -17.19 18.26 13.92
CA HIS A 122 -17.97 17.36 14.77
C HIS A 122 -18.07 15.91 14.25
N SER A 123 -17.20 15.50 13.32
CA SER A 123 -17.08 14.10 12.91
C SER A 123 -16.08 13.36 13.81
N GLU A 124 -16.22 12.02 13.92
CA GLU A 124 -15.23 11.17 14.60
C GLU A 124 -13.82 11.31 14.00
N LEU A 125 -13.72 11.83 12.78
CA LEU A 125 -12.47 12.03 12.05
C LEU A 125 -11.77 13.34 12.42
N GLU A 126 -12.41 14.31 13.08
CA GLU A 126 -11.84 15.65 13.33
C GLU A 126 -10.47 15.58 14.03
N SER A 127 -10.31 14.64 14.97
CA SER A 127 -9.05 14.37 15.67
C SER A 127 -7.90 13.90 14.77
N LEU A 128 -8.21 13.49 13.53
CA LEU A 128 -7.28 12.94 12.55
C LEU A 128 -6.80 13.98 11.53
N GLN A 129 -7.14 15.26 11.72
CA GLN A 129 -6.79 16.33 10.78
C GLN A 129 -5.28 16.47 10.55
N ASP A 130 -4.46 16.09 11.53
CA ASP A 130 -3.00 16.26 11.49
C ASP A 130 -2.22 15.00 11.09
N TYR A 131 -2.91 13.89 10.80
CA TYR A 131 -2.29 12.64 10.35
C TYR A 131 -2.14 12.60 8.82
N LEU A 132 -1.12 11.90 8.32
CA LEU A 132 -0.97 11.68 6.89
C LEU A 132 -1.65 10.35 6.48
N PRO A 133 -2.71 10.36 5.67
CA PRO A 133 -3.28 9.12 5.15
C PRO A 133 -2.31 8.43 4.16
N VAL A 134 -2.05 7.15 4.39
CA VAL A 134 -1.26 6.26 3.55
C VAL A 134 -2.09 5.02 3.23
N MET A 135 -2.55 4.91 1.99
CA MET A 135 -3.27 3.73 1.49
C MET A 135 -2.28 2.59 1.23
N VAL A 136 -2.65 1.38 1.62
CA VAL A 136 -2.00 0.15 1.18
C VAL A 136 -2.85 -0.44 0.07
N LEU A 137 -2.27 -0.52 -1.12
CA LEU A 137 -2.96 -0.88 -2.35
C LEU A 137 -2.40 -2.20 -2.88
N VAL A 138 -3.29 -3.02 -3.45
CA VAL A 138 -2.92 -4.27 -4.10
C VAL A 138 -3.65 -4.41 -5.42
N ARG A 139 -2.98 -5.01 -6.41
CA ARG A 139 -3.57 -5.37 -7.69
C ARG A 139 -3.06 -6.72 -8.14
N ARG A 140 -3.98 -7.60 -8.53
CA ARG A 140 -3.66 -8.84 -9.25
C ARG A 140 -3.62 -8.54 -10.75
N THR A 141 -2.51 -8.87 -11.41
CA THR A 141 -2.28 -8.66 -12.85
C THR A 141 -1.57 -9.87 -13.43
N THR A 142 -1.39 -9.91 -14.75
CA THR A 142 -0.50 -10.89 -15.38
C THR A 142 0.86 -10.24 -15.70
N PHE A 143 1.91 -11.05 -15.80
CA PHE A 143 3.23 -10.59 -16.25
C PHE A 143 3.17 -9.84 -17.58
N PHE A 144 2.38 -10.33 -18.54
CA PHE A 144 2.24 -9.67 -19.85
C PHE A 144 1.51 -8.33 -19.75
N ASP A 145 0.44 -8.24 -18.97
CA ASP A 145 -0.23 -6.95 -18.76
C ASP A 145 0.75 -5.94 -18.15
N TRP A 146 1.52 -6.36 -17.16
CA TRP A 146 2.54 -5.52 -16.53
C TRP A 146 3.64 -5.10 -17.53
N ALA A 147 4.25 -6.04 -18.24
CA ALA A 147 5.36 -5.79 -19.15
C ALA A 147 4.95 -5.02 -20.43
N LEU A 148 3.71 -5.17 -20.89
CA LEU A 148 3.21 -4.50 -22.10
C LEU A 148 2.71 -3.08 -21.83
N LEU A 149 2.35 -2.73 -20.59
CA LEU A 149 2.00 -1.35 -20.23
C LEU A 149 3.16 -0.38 -20.44
N ASP A 150 4.41 -0.84 -20.27
CA ASP A 150 5.61 -0.02 -20.53
C ASP A 150 5.81 0.30 -22.02
N ARG A 151 5.26 -0.52 -22.94
CA ARG A 151 5.46 -0.36 -24.40
C ARG A 151 4.35 0.41 -25.11
N ASN A 152 3.19 0.62 -24.48
CA ASN A 152 2.03 1.23 -25.13
C ASN A 152 1.99 2.77 -25.05
N LYS A 153 3.08 3.45 -24.68
CA LYS A 153 3.14 4.93 -24.69
C LYS A 153 3.04 5.54 -26.09
N GLU A 154 3.24 4.77 -27.16
CA GLU A 154 3.15 5.26 -28.55
C GLU A 154 1.93 4.76 -29.34
N ALA A 155 1.16 3.77 -28.84
CA ALA A 155 0.16 3.06 -29.64
C ALA A 155 -1.32 3.31 -29.25
N ASN A 156 -1.58 4.15 -28.25
CA ASN A 156 -2.89 4.21 -27.59
C ASN A 156 -3.97 5.09 -28.27
N GLU A 157 -3.73 5.64 -29.47
CA GLU A 157 -4.83 6.26 -30.25
C GLU A 157 -5.71 5.24 -31.00
N TYR A 158 -5.30 3.97 -31.13
CA TYR A 158 -5.99 3.03 -32.05
C TYR A 158 -6.83 1.93 -31.40
N LYS A 159 -6.70 1.67 -30.09
CA LYS A 159 -7.27 0.44 -29.46
C LYS A 159 -8.52 0.63 -28.61
N GLU A 160 -8.98 1.85 -28.36
CA GLU A 160 -10.23 2.07 -27.59
C GLU A 160 -11.49 1.56 -28.31
N SER A 161 -11.44 1.33 -29.63
CA SER A 161 -12.60 0.84 -30.41
C SER A 161 -12.87 -0.67 -30.33
N LEU A 162 -11.89 -1.48 -29.88
CA LEU A 162 -12.01 -2.96 -29.94
C LEU A 162 -12.49 -3.61 -28.63
N TYR A 163 -12.33 -2.94 -27.48
CA TYR A 163 -12.70 -3.47 -26.17
C TYR A 163 -14.02 -2.94 -25.62
N GLN A 164 -14.66 -1.98 -26.31
CA GLN A 164 -15.90 -1.35 -25.85
C GLN A 164 -17.17 -2.20 -26.08
N LYS A 165 -17.04 -3.49 -26.40
CA LYS A 165 -18.16 -4.43 -26.57
C LYS A 165 -18.43 -5.36 -25.38
N CYS A 166 -17.76 -5.21 -24.25
CA CYS A 166 -17.97 -6.06 -23.06
C CYS A 166 -18.06 -5.27 -21.75
N SER A 167 -18.95 -4.26 -21.66
CA SER A 167 -19.37 -3.72 -20.35
C SER A 167 -20.58 -2.79 -20.45
N THR A 168 -21.75 -3.34 -20.78
CA THR A 168 -23.04 -2.73 -20.41
C THR A 168 -23.57 -3.43 -19.16
N GLY A 169 -22.79 -3.39 -18.08
CA GLY A 169 -23.17 -3.88 -16.76
C GLY A 169 -23.10 -2.74 -15.76
N LYS A 170 -24.14 -2.60 -14.92
CA LYS A 170 -24.23 -1.62 -13.83
C LYS A 170 -22.89 -1.46 -13.09
N TRP A 171 -22.48 -0.22 -12.86
CA TRP A 171 -21.32 0.13 -12.04
C TRP A 171 -21.49 -0.47 -10.64
N GLY A 172 -20.76 -1.56 -10.39
CA GLY A 172 -20.77 -2.25 -9.11
C GLY A 172 -20.10 -1.39 -8.04
N VAL A 173 -20.65 -1.42 -6.83
CA VAL A 173 -20.00 -0.90 -5.62
C VAL A 173 -18.59 -1.50 -5.53
N ALA A 174 -17.58 -0.69 -5.21
CA ALA A 174 -16.21 -1.16 -5.00
C ALA A 174 -16.23 -2.39 -4.07
N LYS A 175 -15.75 -3.53 -4.58
CA LYS A 175 -15.79 -4.80 -3.85
C LYS A 175 -14.58 -4.86 -2.92
N TRP A 176 -14.84 -4.79 -1.62
CA TRP A 176 -13.81 -4.92 -0.59
C TRP A 176 -13.49 -6.39 -0.35
N VAL A 177 -12.26 -6.67 0.07
CA VAL A 177 -11.92 -7.99 0.60
C VAL A 177 -12.69 -8.15 1.91
N THR A 178 -13.52 -9.20 1.98
CA THR A 178 -14.48 -9.38 3.09
C THR A 178 -13.83 -9.80 4.40
N HIS A 179 -12.57 -10.25 4.34
CA HIS A 179 -11.78 -10.67 5.48
C HIS A 179 -10.49 -9.83 5.55
N LEU A 180 -10.60 -8.69 6.22
CA LEU A 180 -9.46 -7.84 6.57
C LEU A 180 -9.41 -7.75 8.09
N ASP A 181 -8.48 -8.49 8.67
CA ASP A 181 -8.18 -8.45 10.09
C ASP A 181 -6.92 -7.61 10.30
N PHE A 182 -7.08 -6.55 11.09
CA PHE A 182 -6.00 -5.67 11.50
C PHE A 182 -5.56 -6.10 12.90
N THR A 183 -4.39 -6.71 13.00
CA THR A 183 -3.77 -7.01 14.29
C THR A 183 -2.62 -6.03 14.52
N CYS A 184 -2.82 -5.08 15.45
CA CYS A 184 -1.70 -4.35 16.02
C CYS A 184 -1.19 -5.20 17.19
N ASP A 185 -0.15 -5.98 16.94
CA ASP A 185 0.50 -6.79 17.97
C ASP A 185 1.23 -5.89 18.97
N GLN A 186 0.48 -5.27 19.88
CA GLN A 186 1.02 -4.87 21.18
C GLN A 186 0.79 -6.03 22.14
N TYR A 187 1.79 -6.88 22.29
CA TYR A 187 1.83 -7.89 23.34
C TYR A 187 1.71 -7.20 24.72
N ALA A 188 0.53 -7.30 25.33
CA ALA A 188 0.33 -7.88 26.67
C ALA A 188 -1.17 -7.92 27.01
N LYS A 189 -1.81 -9.08 26.81
CA LYS A 189 -2.48 -9.83 27.89
C LYS A 189 -2.94 -11.21 27.41
N CYS A 190 -2.46 -12.20 28.15
CA CYS A 190 -2.96 -13.57 28.17
C CYS A 190 -4.46 -13.63 28.50
N SER A 191 -5.04 -14.75 28.04
CA SER A 191 -6.29 -15.40 28.44
C SER A 191 -7.61 -14.66 28.21
N ALA A 192 -8.40 -15.18 27.27
CA ALA A 192 -9.63 -15.91 27.62
C ALA A 192 -10.12 -16.75 26.43
N GLU A 193 -10.33 -18.02 26.71
CA GLU A 193 -11.01 -19.01 25.87
C GLU A 193 -12.43 -18.56 25.56
N GLN A 194 -12.88 -18.64 24.30
CA GLN A 194 -14.28 -18.90 23.98
C GLN A 194 -14.39 -19.81 22.77
N ASN A 195 -14.93 -21.00 23.05
CA ASN A 195 -15.42 -21.97 22.09
C ASN A 195 -16.58 -21.39 21.27
N SER A 196 -16.60 -21.64 19.97
CA SER A 196 -17.85 -21.67 19.21
C SER A 196 -17.80 -22.80 18.19
N ASP A 197 -18.56 -23.85 18.50
CA ASP A 197 -18.99 -24.88 17.56
C ASP A 197 -19.71 -24.24 16.36
N TYR A 198 -19.24 -24.52 15.15
CA TYR A 198 -20.09 -24.43 13.96
C TYR A 198 -19.80 -25.60 13.02
N SER A 199 -20.79 -26.49 12.96
CA SER A 199 -20.84 -27.68 12.11
C SER A 199 -21.65 -27.38 10.86
N SER A 200 -21.03 -27.59 9.70
CA SER A 200 -21.68 -28.15 8.50
C SER A 200 -20.63 -28.34 7.41
N GLN A 201 -20.12 -29.56 7.31
CA GLN A 201 -19.12 -30.00 6.34
C GLN A 201 -19.88 -30.65 5.18
N GLU A 202 -19.90 -30.01 4.01
CA GLU A 202 -20.29 -30.67 2.76
C GLU A 202 -19.15 -31.59 2.32
N TYR A 203 -19.46 -32.88 2.20
CA TYR A 203 -18.54 -33.94 1.84
C TYR A 203 -18.23 -33.87 0.33
N PHE A 204 -17.07 -33.33 -0.03
CA PHE A 204 -16.57 -33.32 -1.40
C PHE A 204 -15.99 -34.70 -1.75
N ASP A 205 -16.59 -35.39 -2.72
CA ASP A 205 -16.10 -36.68 -3.25
C ASP A 205 -14.87 -36.47 -4.17
N PRO A 206 -13.66 -36.92 -3.80
CA PRO A 206 -12.45 -36.64 -4.58
C PRO A 206 -12.26 -37.53 -5.83
N ARG A 207 -13.19 -38.46 -6.13
CA ARG A 207 -12.91 -39.58 -7.06
C ARG A 207 -13.44 -39.47 -8.50
N LYS A 208 -13.89 -38.29 -8.94
CA LYS A 208 -14.17 -38.04 -10.36
C LYS A 208 -13.29 -36.91 -10.90
N ARG A 209 -12.07 -37.26 -11.30
CA ARG A 209 -11.25 -36.42 -12.19
C ARG A 209 -11.19 -37.07 -13.56
N ASP A 210 -11.81 -36.41 -14.53
CA ASP A 210 -11.55 -36.63 -15.94
C ASP A 210 -10.11 -36.18 -16.25
N ILE A 211 -9.29 -37.14 -16.66
CA ILE A 211 -7.87 -36.97 -16.99
C ILE A 211 -7.79 -36.75 -18.50
N THR A 212 -8.02 -35.53 -18.99
CA THR A 212 -7.52 -35.08 -20.30
C THR A 212 -7.83 -33.59 -20.46
N GLY A 213 -6.85 -32.72 -20.17
CA GLY A 213 -6.96 -31.26 -20.36
C GLY A 213 -6.30 -30.38 -19.30
N HIS A 214 -5.61 -30.98 -18.32
CA HIS A 214 -5.18 -30.28 -17.10
C HIS A 214 -3.82 -29.56 -17.21
N ASP A 215 -2.99 -29.84 -18.23
CA ASP A 215 -1.64 -29.25 -18.34
C ASP A 215 -1.67 -27.76 -18.74
N ASN A 216 -2.38 -27.40 -19.81
CA ASN A 216 -2.32 -26.01 -20.33
C ASN A 216 -2.92 -24.94 -19.41
N ARG A 217 -3.68 -25.33 -18.38
CA ARG A 217 -4.31 -24.38 -17.44
C ARG A 217 -3.39 -23.98 -16.28
N GLN A 218 -2.37 -24.79 -15.99
CA GLN A 218 -1.43 -24.51 -14.91
C GLN A 218 -0.43 -23.44 -15.36
N ASP A 219 0.10 -23.55 -16.58
CA ASP A 219 1.06 -22.60 -17.17
C ASP A 219 0.56 -21.14 -17.19
N LEU A 220 -0.75 -20.93 -17.34
CA LEU A 220 -1.34 -19.57 -17.35
C LEU A 220 -1.48 -18.97 -15.95
N LYS A 221 -1.64 -19.79 -14.91
CA LYS A 221 -1.72 -19.31 -13.52
C LYS A 221 -0.36 -18.88 -13.00
N ASP A 222 0.71 -19.50 -13.50
CA ASP A 222 2.09 -19.14 -13.15
C ASP A 222 2.47 -17.72 -13.63
N LEU A 223 1.65 -17.12 -14.51
CA LEU A 223 1.84 -15.76 -14.99
C LEU A 223 1.16 -14.70 -14.11
N ASP A 224 0.34 -15.11 -13.13
CA ASP A 224 -0.30 -14.16 -12.22
C ASP A 224 0.74 -13.52 -11.29
N MET A 225 0.60 -12.21 -11.15
CA MET A 225 1.46 -11.35 -10.34
C MET A 225 0.61 -10.45 -9.46
N TYR A 226 1.10 -10.19 -8.26
CA TYR A 226 0.44 -9.36 -7.27
C TYR A 226 1.38 -8.20 -6.97
N ILE A 227 0.88 -7.00 -7.22
CA ILE A 227 1.63 -5.77 -7.01
C ILE A 227 1.04 -5.12 -5.78
N ILE A 228 1.86 -4.96 -4.74
CA ILE A 228 1.51 -4.33 -3.48
C ILE A 228 2.31 -3.04 -3.37
N TRP A 229 1.67 -1.92 -3.07
CA TRP A 229 2.36 -0.65 -2.87
C TRP A 229 1.64 0.21 -1.84
N THR A 230 2.26 1.33 -1.52
CA THR A 230 1.65 2.33 -0.65
C THR A 230 1.59 3.68 -1.33
N GLN A 231 0.53 4.42 -1.07
CA GLN A 231 0.30 5.74 -1.65
C GLN A 231 -0.26 6.69 -0.61
N SER A 232 0.29 7.90 -0.55
CA SER A 232 -0.08 8.92 0.42
C SER A 232 -0.51 10.22 -0.25
N ALA A 233 -1.17 11.09 0.52
CA ALA A 233 -1.32 12.50 0.16
C ALA A 233 0.06 13.16 0.01
N PRO A 234 0.18 14.28 -0.73
CA PRO A 234 1.49 14.86 -0.98
C PRO A 234 2.20 15.33 0.29
N CYS A 235 3.46 14.95 0.44
CA CYS A 235 4.35 15.29 1.55
C CYS A 235 5.70 15.88 1.06
N ILE A 236 6.35 16.69 1.90
CA ILE A 236 7.56 17.46 1.51
C ILE A 236 8.83 16.62 1.48
N ARG A 237 8.88 15.55 2.26
CA ARG A 237 10.02 14.65 2.42
C ARG A 237 9.60 13.22 2.05
N PRO A 238 10.50 12.37 1.56
CA PRO A 238 10.21 10.97 1.32
C PRO A 238 9.72 10.28 2.59
N LEU A 239 8.70 9.44 2.45
CA LEU A 239 8.29 8.48 3.46
C LEU A 239 8.65 7.10 2.93
N HIS A 240 9.30 6.28 3.74
CA HIS A 240 9.68 4.93 3.42
C HIS A 240 8.73 3.95 4.10
N VAL A 241 8.61 2.76 3.51
CA VAL A 241 7.82 1.67 4.04
C VAL A 241 8.61 0.38 3.93
N CYS A 242 8.72 -0.36 5.02
CA CYS A 242 9.08 -1.77 4.98
C CYS A 242 7.79 -2.57 4.79
N LEU A 243 7.72 -3.33 3.70
CA LEU A 243 6.64 -4.26 3.42
C LEU A 243 7.19 -5.67 3.62
N THR A 244 6.55 -6.47 4.46
CA THR A 244 6.90 -7.87 4.68
C THR A 244 5.66 -8.72 4.46
N ALA A 245 5.65 -9.53 3.40
CA ALA A 245 4.62 -10.52 3.14
C ALA A 245 5.10 -11.85 3.72
N PHE A 246 4.34 -12.45 4.62
CA PHE A 246 4.78 -13.65 5.34
C PHE A 246 3.60 -14.56 5.66
N ASN A 247 3.93 -15.80 6.02
CA ASN A 247 2.95 -16.79 6.44
C ASN A 247 2.65 -16.70 7.93
N ARG A 248 1.56 -17.32 8.40
CA ARG A 248 1.17 -17.23 9.81
C ARG A 248 2.27 -17.68 10.79
N THR A 249 3.13 -18.62 10.37
CA THR A 249 4.21 -19.18 11.18
C THR A 249 5.52 -18.40 11.12
N LEU A 250 5.60 -17.31 10.33
CA LEU A 250 6.82 -16.53 10.08
C LEU A 250 7.99 -17.36 9.52
N SER A 251 7.74 -18.54 8.93
CA SER A 251 8.79 -19.40 8.37
C SER A 251 9.19 -18.95 6.97
N ASP A 252 8.23 -18.45 6.20
CA ASP A 252 8.39 -18.06 4.81
C ASP A 252 7.87 -16.65 4.62
N GLY A 253 8.65 -15.83 3.92
CA GLY A 253 8.27 -14.46 3.65
C GLY A 253 9.20 -13.72 2.71
N ARG A 254 8.68 -12.61 2.19
CA ARG A 254 9.38 -11.67 1.34
C ARG A 254 9.30 -10.29 1.96
N SER A 255 10.45 -9.67 2.21
CA SER A 255 10.52 -8.31 2.73
C SER A 255 11.18 -7.37 1.73
N VAL A 256 10.65 -6.15 1.62
CA VAL A 256 11.23 -5.10 0.79
C VAL A 256 11.07 -3.73 1.45
N LEU A 257 12.09 -2.90 1.28
CA LEU A 257 12.05 -1.48 1.61
C LEU A 257 11.66 -0.67 0.37
N ARG A 258 10.63 0.17 0.48
CA ARG A 258 10.07 0.95 -0.63
C ARG A 258 9.82 2.40 -0.24
N LEU A 259 9.69 3.25 -1.25
CA LEU A 259 9.22 4.61 -1.11
C LEU A 259 7.70 4.64 -1.19
N VAL A 260 7.04 5.25 -0.20
CA VAL A 260 5.62 5.54 -0.27
C VAL A 260 5.38 6.48 -1.44
N ALA A 261 4.46 6.10 -2.33
CA ALA A 261 4.16 6.90 -3.49
C ALA A 261 3.44 8.20 -3.06
N ASN A 262 3.92 9.33 -3.57
CA ASN A 262 3.45 10.65 -3.17
C ASN A 262 2.49 11.20 -4.23
N SER A 263 1.20 11.27 -3.89
CA SER A 263 0.16 11.72 -4.81
C SER A 263 0.33 13.20 -5.12
N GLY A 264 0.93 13.54 -6.26
CA GLY A 264 1.29 14.92 -6.63
C GLY A 264 2.68 15.04 -7.25
N ARG A 265 3.52 14.01 -7.11
CA ARG A 265 4.77 13.87 -7.88
C ARG A 265 4.57 12.86 -9.00
N VAL A 266 4.01 13.36 -10.10
CA VAL A 266 4.00 12.84 -11.47
C VAL A 266 3.53 11.39 -11.71
N PHE A 267 3.70 10.34 -10.89
CA PHE A 267 2.97 9.06 -11.06
C PHE A 267 2.89 8.24 -9.76
N PRO A 268 1.67 7.99 -9.25
CA PRO A 268 1.25 6.61 -8.94
C PRO A 268 -0.20 6.36 -9.38
N GLU A 269 -0.37 5.45 -10.34
CA GLU A 269 -1.65 5.04 -10.97
C GLU A 269 -2.62 6.18 -11.32
N ILE A 270 -2.38 6.83 -12.46
CA ILE A 270 -3.42 7.63 -13.11
C ILE A 270 -4.30 6.66 -13.91
N GLY A 271 -5.45 6.27 -13.32
CA GLY A 271 -6.52 5.55 -14.01
C GLY A 271 -6.16 4.12 -14.45
N GLY A 272 -5.37 3.40 -13.67
CA GLY A 272 -5.04 1.99 -13.92
C GLY A 272 -4.06 1.73 -15.06
N LYS A 273 -3.53 2.78 -15.71
CA LYS A 273 -2.64 2.66 -16.89
C LYS A 273 -1.15 2.55 -16.55
N GLU A 274 -0.70 3.09 -15.42
CA GLU A 274 0.72 3.04 -15.02
C GLU A 274 0.87 2.43 -13.62
N LEU A 275 1.35 1.19 -13.59
CA LEU A 275 1.64 0.47 -12.35
C LEU A 275 2.88 1.05 -11.66
N PRO A 276 2.94 1.04 -10.31
CA PRO A 276 4.09 1.55 -9.57
C PRO A 276 5.35 0.75 -9.87
N LYS A 277 6.42 1.46 -10.24
CA LYS A 277 7.77 0.90 -10.48
C LYS A 277 8.37 0.26 -9.22
N ASP A 278 9.41 -0.54 -9.40
CA ASP A 278 10.08 -1.36 -8.37
C ASP A 278 10.40 -0.60 -7.08
N ARG A 279 10.76 0.70 -7.17
CA ARG A 279 11.09 1.51 -6.00
C ARG A 279 9.90 1.81 -5.08
N HIS A 280 8.66 1.62 -5.56
CA HIS A 280 7.41 1.91 -4.86
C HIS A 280 6.59 0.67 -4.54
N SER A 281 6.90 -0.49 -5.13
CA SER A 281 6.06 -1.68 -5.04
C SER A 281 6.83 -2.96 -4.69
N MET A 282 6.17 -3.84 -3.96
CA MET A 282 6.52 -5.25 -3.80
C MET A 282 5.76 -6.03 -4.87
N TRP A 283 6.44 -6.96 -5.54
CA TRP A 283 5.78 -7.93 -6.41
C TRP A 283 5.84 -9.31 -5.76
N LEU A 284 4.78 -10.08 -5.94
CA LEU A 284 4.70 -11.48 -5.59
C LEU A 284 4.17 -12.24 -6.79
N THR A 285 4.87 -13.28 -7.20
CA THR A 285 4.35 -14.23 -8.18
C THR A 285 3.30 -15.14 -7.54
N GLN A 286 2.45 -15.75 -8.34
CA GLN A 286 1.51 -16.77 -7.87
C GLN A 286 2.24 -17.90 -7.12
N ARG A 287 3.40 -18.33 -7.63
CA ARG A 287 4.23 -19.35 -6.98
C ARG A 287 4.74 -18.91 -5.61
N GLU A 288 5.27 -17.69 -5.48
CA GLU A 288 5.72 -17.17 -4.17
C GLU A 288 4.54 -17.08 -3.19
N LEU A 289 3.35 -16.70 -3.65
CA LEU A 289 2.17 -16.69 -2.79
C LEU A 289 1.75 -18.09 -2.35
N GLU A 290 1.85 -19.10 -3.22
CA GLU A 290 1.57 -20.49 -2.85
C GLU A 290 2.58 -21.02 -1.84
N GLU A 291 3.87 -20.67 -2.01
CA GLU A 291 4.95 -21.00 -1.07
C GLU A 291 4.74 -20.31 0.29
N ILE A 292 4.36 -19.02 0.30
CA ILE A 292 4.10 -18.27 1.54
C ILE A 292 2.79 -18.72 2.19
N CYS A 293 1.66 -18.65 1.50
CA CYS A 293 0.33 -18.91 2.10
C CYS A 293 0.12 -20.39 2.45
N GLY A 294 0.83 -21.31 1.78
CA GLY A 294 0.63 -22.74 1.92
C GLY A 294 -0.85 -23.13 1.74
N ALA A 295 -1.39 -23.85 2.71
CA ALA A 295 -2.79 -24.27 2.72
C ALA A 295 -3.76 -23.23 3.32
N GLU A 296 -3.25 -22.18 3.98
CA GLU A 296 -4.10 -21.25 4.74
C GLU A 296 -4.76 -20.16 3.88
N TYR A 297 -4.43 -20.06 2.59
CA TYR A 297 -4.96 -19.12 1.58
C TYR A 297 -4.90 -17.61 1.93
N HIS A 298 -4.53 -17.24 3.15
CA HIS A 298 -4.42 -15.86 3.61
C HIS A 298 -2.96 -15.41 3.63
N LEU A 299 -2.73 -14.20 3.17
CA LEU A 299 -1.43 -13.54 3.23
C LEU A 299 -1.41 -12.54 4.39
N HIS A 300 -0.40 -12.65 5.24
CA HIS A 300 -0.11 -11.61 6.23
C HIS A 300 0.86 -10.60 5.62
N LEU A 301 0.48 -9.33 5.63
CA LEU A 301 1.27 -8.21 5.14
C LEU A 301 1.57 -7.27 6.31
N GLU A 302 2.80 -7.30 6.78
CA GLU A 302 3.35 -6.34 7.71
C GLU A 302 3.81 -5.08 6.97
N VAL A 303 3.48 -3.93 7.55
CA VAL A 303 3.76 -2.60 7.01
C VAL A 303 4.34 -1.75 8.14
N ILE A 304 5.56 -1.23 7.93
CA ILE A 304 6.25 -0.35 8.88
C ILE A 304 6.63 0.95 8.17
N LEU A 305 6.15 2.08 8.66
CA LEU A 305 6.39 3.41 8.05
C LEU A 305 7.55 4.12 8.75
N ASN A 306 8.48 4.69 7.97
CA ASN A 306 9.66 5.41 8.47
C ASN A 306 10.00 6.63 7.62
N GLU A 307 10.33 7.76 8.26
CA GLU A 307 10.79 8.96 7.55
C GLU A 307 12.29 8.96 7.23
N SER A 308 13.10 8.51 8.18
CA SER A 308 14.55 8.44 8.08
C SER A 308 14.99 7.00 7.82
N LEU A 309 15.92 6.86 6.87
CA LEU A 309 16.75 5.65 6.70
C LEU A 309 18.20 5.93 7.10
N GLU A 310 18.42 7.02 7.86
CA GLU A 310 19.74 7.43 8.32
C GLU A 310 20.34 6.42 9.30
#